data_AF-A0AA43XKS9-F1
#
_entry.id   AF-A0AA43XKS9-F1
#
_cell.length_a   1.000
_cell.length_b   1.000
_cell.length_c   1.000
_cell.angle_alpha   90.00
_cell.angle_beta   90.00
_cell.angle_gamma   90.00
#
_symmetry.space_group_name_H-M   'P 1'
#
loop_
_entity.id
_entity.type
_entity.pdbx_description
1 polymer ?
#
loop_
_entity_poly.entity_id
_entity_poly.type
_entity_poly.pdbx_seq_one_letter_code
_entity_poly.pdbx_strand_id
1 'polypeptide(L)'
;MNNRKEKYGILPLKKQYEIIDNLLEHRLDHLLPKLMKETGIDLWILPSREYNEDPVFNTLIPPLQKTASRLSILVFHFNGETMKRYSIFGPNQRLERFYENIWDREKEDQWACLNHLVTSLQPKTIGVNYSENAGLTDGISHGLYEKLKTTLGSSWEKNMVSAENLSRRWLETRTKKEIALYQEVYAVAASIIEDAFSGETITPGKTTTEDLQWWIHEVINDLGLRAWFSPDVSLQRKGDPRFRIFDQVIQEGDLLHCDIGIEYLTLCTDTQRMAYVLKDGETEVPKDLVEGFEEAKAFQDIVAGEFKEGRRGNEILESSLQLAKKQGLHPRLYSHPIGLYGHAIGMNVGLFEEQEFVKTSGEHRLRDATCYALELNIWKSVDCWEGPKVYFMLEETTAFIDNRLRYLPKRQEELLLIK
;
A
#
# COMPACT_ATOMS: atom_id res chain seq x y z
N MET A 1 -0.50 -22.97 -17.67
CA MET A 1 -0.52 -21.52 -17.37
C MET A 1 -1.92 -20.91 -17.41
N ASN A 2 -2.73 -21.03 -18.47
CA ASN A 2 -4.08 -20.38 -18.51
C ASN A 2 -5.01 -20.79 -17.35
N ASN A 3 -5.05 -22.06 -16.98
CA ASN A 3 -5.96 -22.56 -15.93
C ASN A 3 -5.74 -21.90 -14.54
N ARG A 4 -4.48 -21.59 -14.19
CA ARG A 4 -4.17 -20.95 -12.90
C ARG A 4 -4.62 -19.49 -12.88
N LYS A 5 -4.35 -18.71 -13.93
CA LYS A 5 -4.81 -17.31 -14.03
C LYS A 5 -6.33 -17.20 -14.02
N GLU A 6 -7.01 -18.11 -14.69
CA GLU A 6 -8.48 -18.17 -14.68
C GLU A 6 -9.03 -18.50 -13.29
N LYS A 7 -8.41 -19.42 -12.54
CA LYS A 7 -8.79 -19.75 -11.15
C LYS A 7 -8.85 -18.50 -10.26
N TYR A 8 -7.82 -17.65 -10.31
CA TYR A 8 -7.73 -16.43 -9.49
C TYR A 8 -8.34 -15.19 -10.17
N GLY A 9 -9.04 -15.34 -11.30
CA GLY A 9 -9.67 -14.21 -12.00
C GLY A 9 -8.69 -13.15 -12.51
N ILE A 10 -7.45 -13.52 -12.82
CA ILE A 10 -6.44 -12.58 -13.32
C ILE A 10 -6.82 -12.12 -14.73
N LEU A 11 -6.99 -10.81 -14.89
CA LEU A 11 -7.38 -10.21 -16.15
C LEU A 11 -6.28 -10.37 -17.21
N PRO A 12 -6.62 -10.49 -18.51
CA PRO A 12 -5.63 -10.42 -19.57
C PRO A 12 -4.83 -9.11 -19.50
N LEU A 13 -3.52 -9.15 -19.74
CA LEU A 13 -2.62 -8.00 -19.56
C LEU A 13 -3.08 -6.73 -20.28
N LYS A 14 -3.59 -6.85 -21.51
CA LYS A 14 -4.15 -5.72 -22.26
C LYS A 14 -5.30 -5.05 -21.50
N LYS A 15 -6.19 -5.85 -20.88
CA LYS A 15 -7.31 -5.34 -20.10
C LYS A 15 -6.86 -4.66 -18.82
N GLN A 16 -5.82 -5.21 -18.16
CA GLN A 16 -5.18 -4.58 -17.01
C GLN A 16 -4.70 -3.17 -17.38
N TYR A 17 -3.98 -3.03 -18.50
CA TYR A 17 -3.45 -1.74 -18.93
C TYR A 17 -4.55 -0.73 -19.31
N GLU A 18 -5.62 -1.18 -19.97
CA GLU A 18 -6.79 -0.33 -20.24
C GLU A 18 -7.41 0.21 -18.94
N ILE A 19 -7.51 -0.62 -17.88
CA ILE A 19 -8.02 -0.20 -16.58
C ILE A 19 -7.08 0.84 -15.95
N ILE A 20 -5.78 0.58 -15.91
CA ILE A 20 -4.78 1.47 -15.33
C ILE A 20 -4.78 2.82 -16.07
N ASP A 21 -4.80 2.82 -17.41
CA ASP A 21 -4.89 4.05 -18.21
C ASP A 21 -6.14 4.88 -17.87
N ASN A 22 -7.30 4.23 -17.78
CA ASN A 22 -8.55 4.90 -17.44
C ASN A 22 -8.55 5.44 -16.00
N LEU A 23 -7.91 4.75 -15.06
CA LEU A 23 -7.75 5.23 -13.69
C LEU A 23 -6.80 6.43 -13.63
N LEU A 24 -5.66 6.37 -14.33
CA LEU A 24 -4.71 7.48 -14.43
C LEU A 24 -5.39 8.73 -15.01
N GLU A 25 -6.09 8.60 -16.14
CA GLU A 25 -6.83 9.71 -16.76
C GLU A 25 -7.84 10.31 -15.77
N HIS A 26 -8.65 9.45 -15.11
CA HIS A 26 -9.64 9.89 -14.14
C HIS A 26 -9.01 10.62 -12.94
N ARG A 27 -7.88 10.13 -12.42
CA ARG A 27 -7.16 10.79 -11.32
C ARG A 27 -6.60 12.14 -11.76
N LEU A 28 -6.00 12.22 -12.94
CA LEU A 28 -5.46 13.48 -13.47
C LEU A 28 -6.57 14.51 -13.76
N ASP A 29 -7.74 14.08 -14.25
CA ASP A 29 -8.85 14.98 -14.61
C ASP A 29 -9.66 15.45 -13.39
N HIS A 30 -9.81 14.61 -12.37
CA HIS A 30 -10.77 14.88 -11.28
C HIS A 30 -10.17 14.95 -9.88
N LEU A 31 -9.04 14.27 -9.62
CA LEU A 31 -8.39 14.28 -8.32
C LEU A 31 -7.32 15.37 -8.27
N LEU A 32 -6.38 15.38 -9.21
CA LEU A 32 -5.24 16.30 -9.19
C LEU A 32 -5.66 17.78 -9.10
N PRO A 33 -6.68 18.29 -9.83
CA PRO A 33 -7.09 19.69 -9.72
C PRO A 33 -7.59 20.05 -8.31
N LYS A 34 -8.28 19.12 -7.65
CA LYS A 34 -8.75 19.31 -6.26
C LYS A 34 -7.57 19.37 -5.30
N LEU A 35 -6.58 18.49 -5.48
CA LEU A 35 -5.40 18.44 -4.63
C LEU A 35 -4.50 19.66 -4.81
N MET A 36 -4.27 20.11 -6.05
CA MET A 36 -3.50 21.33 -6.32
C MET A 36 -4.21 22.57 -5.73
N LYS A 37 -5.55 22.62 -5.80
CA LYS A 37 -6.34 23.65 -5.12
C LYS A 37 -6.22 23.58 -3.59
N GLU A 38 -6.29 22.38 -3.01
CA GLU A 38 -6.17 22.14 -1.56
C GLU A 38 -4.80 22.58 -1.02
N THR A 39 -3.73 22.32 -1.77
CA THR A 39 -2.35 22.62 -1.36
C THR A 39 -1.85 24.00 -1.78
N GLY A 40 -2.59 24.71 -2.63
CA GLY A 40 -2.21 26.04 -3.12
C GLY A 40 -0.99 26.03 -4.05
N ILE A 41 -0.76 24.93 -4.77
CA ILE A 41 0.32 24.83 -5.76
C ILE A 41 -0.27 25.12 -7.14
N ASP A 42 0.21 26.19 -7.79
CA ASP A 42 -0.22 26.59 -9.13
C ASP A 42 0.46 25.73 -10.21
N LEU A 43 1.76 25.47 -10.04
CA LEU A 43 2.58 24.71 -10.97
C LEU A 43 3.32 23.61 -10.22
N TRP A 44 3.14 22.34 -10.62
CA TRP A 44 3.89 21.22 -10.08
C TRP A 44 4.86 20.69 -11.14
N ILE A 45 6.16 20.72 -10.83
CA ILE A 45 7.23 20.30 -11.75
C ILE A 45 7.88 19.03 -11.20
N LEU A 46 7.92 17.99 -12.03
CA LEU A 46 8.41 16.67 -11.63
C LEU A 46 9.45 16.18 -12.65
N PRO A 47 10.73 16.61 -12.51
CA PRO A 47 11.82 16.13 -13.33
C PRO A 47 12.29 14.76 -12.82
N SER A 48 12.52 13.82 -13.73
CA SER A 48 12.97 12.46 -13.40
C SER A 48 14.03 11.99 -14.38
N ARG A 49 15.00 11.23 -13.87
CA ARG A 49 16.03 10.57 -14.68
C ARG A 49 15.67 9.10 -14.85
N GLU A 50 16.07 8.56 -15.99
CA GLU A 50 15.92 7.13 -16.25
C GLU A 50 16.64 6.30 -15.17
N TYR A 51 15.92 5.35 -14.57
CA TYR A 51 16.36 4.49 -13.46
C TYR A 51 16.62 5.21 -12.12
N ASN A 52 16.26 6.48 -12.02
CA ASN A 52 16.25 7.24 -10.77
C ASN A 52 15.06 8.19 -10.78
N GLU A 53 13.90 7.62 -11.09
CA GLU A 53 12.64 8.33 -11.12
C GLU A 53 12.22 8.77 -9.71
N ASP A 54 11.58 9.93 -9.64
CA ASP A 54 10.82 10.31 -8.46
C ASP A 54 9.77 9.21 -8.17
N PRO A 55 9.57 8.74 -6.93
CA PRO A 55 8.58 7.70 -6.64
C PRO A 55 7.20 8.05 -7.23
N VAL A 56 6.78 9.30 -7.15
CA VAL A 56 5.50 9.76 -7.69
C VAL A 56 5.45 9.66 -9.22
N PHE A 57 6.57 9.74 -9.95
CA PHE A 57 6.61 9.70 -11.42
C PHE A 57 5.94 8.46 -12.00
N ASN A 58 6.22 7.28 -11.43
CA ASN A 58 5.68 6.01 -11.93
C ASN A 58 4.15 5.90 -11.78
N THR A 59 3.56 6.76 -10.94
CA THR A 59 2.11 6.84 -10.72
C THR A 59 1.41 7.85 -11.65
N LEU A 60 2.20 8.62 -12.41
CA LEU A 60 1.74 9.67 -13.32
C LEU A 60 1.86 9.26 -14.79
N ILE A 61 2.37 8.07 -15.09
CA ILE A 61 2.60 7.60 -16.45
C ILE A 61 1.77 6.33 -16.73
N PRO A 62 1.35 6.10 -17.98
CA PRO A 62 0.67 4.87 -18.36
C PRO A 62 1.62 3.67 -18.22
N PRO A 63 1.12 2.44 -17.98
CA PRO A 63 1.93 1.25 -17.69
C PRO A 63 2.85 0.84 -18.85
N LEU A 64 2.54 1.31 -20.06
CA LEU A 64 3.35 1.10 -21.26
C LEU A 64 4.50 2.10 -21.42
N GLN A 65 4.61 3.09 -20.52
CA GLN A 65 5.78 3.92 -20.29
C GLN A 65 6.43 3.44 -18.99
N LYS A 66 7.54 2.70 -19.07
CA LYS A 66 8.11 2.01 -17.90
C LYS A 66 9.06 2.85 -17.06
N THR A 67 9.71 3.83 -17.66
CA THR A 67 10.78 4.63 -17.05
C THR A 67 10.73 6.05 -17.58
N ALA A 68 11.45 6.97 -16.95
CA ALA A 68 11.84 8.20 -17.61
C ALA A 68 12.78 7.87 -18.79
N SER A 69 12.83 8.71 -19.82
CA SER A 69 13.75 8.50 -20.96
C SER A 69 14.88 9.52 -20.91
N ARG A 70 16.04 9.14 -20.38
CA ARG A 70 17.16 10.02 -19.95
C ARG A 70 16.76 11.12 -18.96
N LEU A 71 15.97 12.09 -19.41
CA LEU A 71 15.32 13.14 -18.63
C LEU A 71 13.87 13.24 -19.10
N SER A 72 12.94 13.18 -18.16
CA SER A 72 11.51 13.42 -18.42
C SER A 72 11.02 14.42 -17.40
N ILE A 73 10.36 15.48 -17.85
CA ILE A 73 9.80 16.49 -16.95
C ILE A 73 8.29 16.54 -17.21
N LEU A 74 7.52 16.15 -16.21
CA LEU A 74 6.08 16.36 -16.18
C LEU A 74 5.80 17.69 -15.51
N VAL A 75 4.88 18.47 -16.09
CA VAL A 75 4.49 19.77 -15.54
C VAL A 75 2.97 19.86 -15.49
N PHE A 76 2.42 20.18 -14.33
CA PHE A 76 0.99 20.34 -14.10
C PHE A 76 0.73 21.79 -13.74
N HIS A 77 -0.18 22.46 -14.45
CA HIS A 77 -0.56 23.83 -14.18
C HIS A 77 -2.05 23.93 -13.89
N PHE A 78 -2.39 24.46 -12.72
CA PHE A 78 -3.75 24.70 -12.30
C PHE A 78 -3.96 26.18 -12.01
N ASN A 79 -4.82 26.84 -12.80
CA ASN A 79 -5.07 28.28 -12.65
C ASN A 79 -6.28 28.60 -11.75
N GLY A 80 -6.76 27.63 -10.97
CA GLY A 80 -7.97 27.75 -10.14
C GLY A 80 -9.24 27.19 -10.79
N GLU A 81 -9.25 27.04 -12.12
CA GLU A 81 -10.40 26.56 -12.88
C GLU A 81 -10.04 25.41 -13.84
N THR A 82 -8.93 25.54 -14.56
CA THR A 82 -8.50 24.61 -15.60
C THR A 82 -7.17 23.96 -15.24
N MET A 83 -7.05 22.67 -15.57
CA MET A 83 -5.83 21.89 -15.44
C MET A 83 -5.18 21.73 -16.81
N LYS A 84 -3.91 22.10 -16.93
CA LYS A 84 -3.05 21.77 -18.08
C LYS A 84 -1.93 20.84 -17.63
N ARG A 85 -1.60 19.88 -18.49
CA ARG A 85 -0.63 18.82 -18.22
C ARG A 85 0.34 18.77 -19.38
N TYR A 86 1.61 19.00 -19.12
CA TYR A 86 2.65 19.06 -20.12
C TYR A 86 3.66 17.94 -19.92
N SER A 87 4.22 17.47 -21.03
CA SER A 87 5.39 16.61 -21.03
C SER A 87 6.52 17.29 -21.81
N ILE A 88 7.68 17.38 -21.17
CA ILE A 88 8.94 17.83 -21.78
C ILE A 88 9.85 16.61 -21.85
N PHE A 89 9.59 15.80 -22.86
CA PHE A 89 10.22 14.53 -23.17
C PHE A 89 10.05 14.31 -24.69
N GLY A 90 10.75 13.36 -25.32
CA GLY A 90 10.62 13.10 -26.76
C GLY A 90 9.17 12.77 -27.18
N PRO A 91 8.80 12.80 -28.46
CA PRO A 91 7.43 12.43 -28.86
C PRO A 91 7.06 10.99 -28.47
N ASN A 92 5.90 10.80 -27.83
CA ASN A 92 5.34 9.48 -27.51
C ASN A 92 3.82 9.50 -27.54
N GLN A 93 3.27 8.80 -28.51
CA GLN A 93 1.82 8.67 -28.73
C GLN A 93 1.07 8.12 -27.50
N ARG A 94 1.74 7.35 -26.62
CA ARG A 94 1.13 6.81 -25.41
C ARG A 94 0.90 7.87 -24.34
N LEU A 95 1.73 8.91 -24.31
CA LEU A 95 1.59 10.03 -23.36
C LEU A 95 0.65 11.12 -23.89
N GLU A 96 0.47 11.23 -25.20
CA GLU A 96 -0.39 12.24 -25.84
C GLU A 96 -1.85 12.19 -25.36
N ARG A 97 -2.32 11.03 -24.89
CA ARG A 97 -3.63 10.88 -24.23
C ARG A 97 -3.74 11.71 -22.95
N PHE A 98 -2.65 11.85 -22.20
CA PHE A 98 -2.64 12.42 -20.85
C PHE A 98 -1.94 13.79 -20.77
N TYR A 99 -1.00 14.05 -21.68
CA TYR A 99 -0.09 15.19 -21.63
C TYR A 99 0.07 15.84 -23.01
N GLU A 100 0.09 17.16 -23.02
CA GLU A 100 0.55 17.94 -24.17
C GLU A 100 2.08 17.87 -24.25
N ASN A 101 2.63 17.31 -25.32
CA ASN A 101 4.07 17.32 -25.56
C ASN A 101 4.48 18.67 -26.16
N ILE A 102 5.34 19.42 -25.48
CA ILE A 102 5.70 20.78 -25.88
C ILE A 102 7.18 20.94 -26.28
N TRP A 103 7.97 19.87 -26.17
CA TRP A 103 9.41 19.94 -26.42
C TRP A 103 9.75 19.69 -27.89
N ASP A 104 10.26 20.72 -28.55
CA ASP A 104 10.88 20.63 -29.87
C ASP A 104 12.40 20.61 -29.74
N ARG A 105 12.99 19.42 -29.82
CA ARG A 105 14.44 19.20 -29.64
C ARG A 105 15.32 19.93 -30.66
N GLU A 106 14.75 20.33 -31.80
CA GLU A 106 15.49 21.05 -32.84
C GLU A 106 15.56 22.56 -32.54
N LYS A 107 14.69 23.07 -31.65
CA LYS A 107 14.64 24.48 -31.26
C LYS A 107 15.39 24.76 -29.97
N GLU A 108 15.24 23.88 -28.97
CA GLU A 108 15.77 24.13 -27.63
C GLU A 108 16.00 22.84 -26.83
N ASP A 109 16.80 22.93 -25.76
CA ASP A 109 16.92 21.85 -24.80
C ASP A 109 15.71 21.80 -23.84
N GLN A 110 15.53 20.68 -23.14
CA GLN A 110 14.39 20.47 -22.24
C GLN A 110 14.30 21.50 -21.10
N TRP A 111 15.43 22.00 -20.61
CA TRP A 111 15.47 22.98 -19.53
C TRP A 111 15.11 24.39 -20.01
N ALA A 112 15.55 24.76 -21.21
CA ALA A 112 15.13 25.99 -21.88
C ALA A 112 13.61 25.98 -22.13
N CYS A 113 13.07 24.86 -22.62
CA CYS A 113 11.63 24.66 -22.82
C CYS A 113 10.85 24.82 -21.50
N LEU A 114 11.34 24.21 -20.41
CA LEU A 114 10.74 24.38 -19.09
C LEU A 114 10.73 25.84 -18.64
N ASN A 115 11.86 26.54 -18.79
CA ASN A 115 11.95 27.95 -18.37
C ASN A 115 11.03 28.86 -19.19
N HIS A 116 10.92 28.62 -20.50
CA HIS A 116 9.97 29.31 -21.36
C HIS A 116 8.53 29.05 -20.90
N LEU A 117 8.16 27.79 -20.65
CA LEU A 117 6.84 27.44 -20.13
C LEU A 117 6.55 28.18 -18.82
N VAL A 118 7.43 28.10 -17.83
CA VAL A 118 7.26 28.76 -16.52
C VAL A 118 7.09 30.27 -16.70
N THR A 119 7.92 30.90 -17.54
CA THR A 119 7.85 32.33 -17.84
C THR A 119 6.53 32.72 -18.49
N SER A 120 5.98 31.89 -19.37
CA SER A 120 4.69 32.13 -20.02
C SER A 120 3.50 32.00 -19.06
N LEU A 121 3.58 31.08 -18.10
CA LEU A 121 2.51 30.79 -17.15
C LEU A 121 2.50 31.74 -15.95
N GLN A 122 3.67 32.26 -15.56
CA GLN A 122 3.85 33.14 -14.41
C GLN A 122 3.22 32.62 -13.10
N PRO A 123 3.58 31.41 -12.65
CA PRO A 123 2.96 30.81 -11.46
C PRO A 123 3.34 31.58 -10.18
N LYS A 124 2.42 31.64 -9.20
CA LYS A 124 2.74 32.21 -7.88
C LYS A 124 3.45 31.18 -7.01
N THR A 125 3.15 29.89 -7.19
CA THR A 125 3.76 28.80 -6.42
C THR A 125 4.16 27.65 -7.32
N ILE A 126 5.42 27.22 -7.19
CA ILE A 126 6.01 26.10 -7.93
C ILE A 126 6.31 24.97 -6.95
N GLY A 127 5.52 23.91 -6.96
CA GLY A 127 5.75 22.71 -6.17
C GLY A 127 6.83 21.82 -6.77
N VAL A 128 7.77 21.36 -5.93
CA VAL A 128 8.81 20.39 -6.29
C VAL A 128 8.93 19.32 -5.19
N ASN A 129 9.11 18.07 -5.57
CA ASN A 129 9.10 16.92 -4.66
C ASN A 129 10.39 16.77 -3.85
N TYR A 130 10.50 17.51 -2.76
CA TYR A 130 11.54 17.32 -1.74
C TYR A 130 10.93 17.29 -0.34
N SER A 131 11.45 16.45 0.54
CA SER A 131 10.99 16.29 1.93
C SER A 131 12.13 15.84 2.84
N GLU A 132 12.16 16.36 4.08
CA GLU A 132 13.12 15.90 5.10
C GLU A 132 12.69 14.60 5.79
N ASN A 133 11.40 14.24 5.72
CA ASN A 133 10.81 13.22 6.59
C ASN A 133 10.06 12.11 5.83
N ALA A 134 9.88 12.23 4.51
CA ALA A 134 9.04 11.32 3.74
C ALA A 134 9.66 10.94 2.38
N GLY A 135 10.29 9.77 2.33
CA GLY A 135 11.03 9.29 1.16
C GLY A 135 10.20 9.17 -0.12
N LEU A 136 8.92 8.75 -0.04
CA LEU A 136 8.02 8.68 -1.21
C LEU A 136 7.67 10.05 -1.82
N THR A 137 8.01 11.14 -1.12
CA THR A 137 7.78 12.52 -1.58
C THR A 137 9.06 13.33 -1.69
N ASP A 138 10.21 12.71 -1.43
CA ASP A 138 11.57 13.28 -1.57
C ASP A 138 12.24 12.74 -2.85
N GLY A 139 11.52 12.80 -3.97
CA GLY A 139 11.92 12.10 -5.18
C GLY A 139 12.85 12.89 -6.09
N ILE A 140 12.94 14.22 -5.96
CA ILE A 140 13.86 14.98 -6.79
C ILE A 140 15.31 14.74 -6.35
N SER A 141 16.11 14.11 -7.21
CA SER A 141 17.54 13.96 -6.93
C SER A 141 18.22 15.33 -6.79
N HIS A 142 19.18 15.46 -5.88
CA HIS A 142 19.88 16.73 -5.61
C HIS A 142 20.43 17.40 -6.88
N GLY A 143 21.02 16.63 -7.81
CA GLY A 143 21.51 17.17 -9.07
C GLY A 143 20.42 17.71 -10.02
N LEU A 144 19.21 17.15 -9.99
CA LEU A 144 18.06 17.72 -10.71
C LEU A 144 17.53 18.98 -10.01
N TYR A 145 17.52 19.00 -8.68
CA TYR A 145 17.10 20.16 -7.91
C TYR A 145 17.99 21.38 -8.19
N GLU A 146 19.31 21.22 -8.12
CA GLU A 146 20.27 22.30 -8.44
C GLU A 146 20.16 22.76 -9.90
N LYS A 147 19.94 21.81 -10.82
CA LYS A 147 19.74 22.13 -12.23
C LYS A 147 18.45 22.91 -12.44
N LEU A 148 17.35 22.52 -11.80
CA LEU A 148 16.07 23.21 -11.85
C LEU A 148 16.20 24.64 -11.31
N LYS A 149 16.82 24.82 -10.13
CA LYS A 149 17.08 26.15 -9.55
C LYS A 149 17.87 27.04 -10.50
N THR A 150 18.97 26.52 -11.06
CA THR A 150 19.80 27.26 -12.01
C THR A 150 19.00 27.65 -13.26
N THR A 151 18.18 26.75 -13.78
CA THR A 151 17.35 26.98 -14.97
C THR A 151 16.27 28.04 -14.74
N LEU A 152 15.61 28.00 -13.58
CA LEU A 152 14.55 28.93 -13.21
C LEU A 152 15.11 30.31 -12.81
N GLY A 153 16.33 30.35 -12.29
CA GLY A 153 16.99 31.56 -11.80
C GLY A 153 16.26 32.19 -10.61
N SER A 154 16.81 33.29 -10.09
CA SER A 154 16.27 33.98 -8.90
C SER A 154 14.85 34.51 -9.10
N SER A 155 14.43 34.75 -10.35
CA SER A 155 13.08 35.22 -10.69
C SER A 155 12.00 34.23 -10.27
N TRP A 156 12.24 32.93 -10.40
CA TRP A 156 11.25 31.87 -10.14
C TRP A 156 11.64 30.96 -8.96
N GLU A 157 12.93 30.89 -8.60
CA GLU A 157 13.40 30.11 -7.44
C GLU A 157 12.67 30.52 -6.15
N LYS A 158 12.41 31.81 -5.96
CA LYS A 158 11.67 32.32 -4.80
C LYS A 158 10.21 31.82 -4.71
N ASN A 159 9.66 31.30 -5.80
CA ASN A 159 8.32 30.73 -5.88
C ASN A 159 8.32 29.21 -5.64
N MET A 160 9.51 28.58 -5.57
CA MET A 160 9.63 27.14 -5.32
C MET A 160 9.28 26.81 -3.87
N VAL A 161 8.46 25.78 -3.68
CA VAL A 161 8.06 25.23 -2.39
C VAL A 161 8.07 23.70 -2.46
N SER A 162 8.12 23.07 -1.28
CA SER A 162 7.98 21.62 -1.20
C SER A 162 6.58 21.20 -1.64
N ALA A 163 6.52 20.23 -2.55
CA ALA A 163 5.29 19.56 -2.95
C ALA A 163 4.96 18.36 -2.05
N GLU A 164 5.62 18.17 -0.91
CA GLU A 164 5.41 17.02 -0.01
C GLU A 164 3.92 16.77 0.27
N ASN A 165 3.17 17.82 0.63
CA ASN A 165 1.74 17.70 0.89
C ASN A 165 0.94 17.28 -0.35
N LEU A 166 1.24 17.84 -1.52
CA LEU A 166 0.55 17.50 -2.77
C LEU A 166 0.85 16.05 -3.19
N SER A 167 2.12 15.68 -3.17
CA SER A 167 2.59 14.35 -3.51
C SER A 167 2.07 13.30 -2.54
N ARG A 168 2.05 13.59 -1.23
CA ARG A 168 1.40 12.73 -0.24
C ARG A 168 -0.08 12.56 -0.55
N ARG A 169 -0.83 13.64 -0.72
CA ARG A 169 -2.28 13.55 -1.00
C ARG A 169 -2.56 12.81 -2.30
N TRP A 170 -1.72 12.96 -3.31
CA TRP A 170 -1.80 12.18 -4.55
C TRP A 170 -1.61 10.68 -4.27
N LEU A 171 -0.54 10.30 -3.59
CA LEU A 171 -0.25 8.90 -3.26
C LEU A 171 -1.20 8.27 -2.24
N GLU A 172 -1.80 9.07 -1.37
CA GLU A 172 -2.65 8.64 -0.25
C GLU A 172 -4.13 8.48 -0.67
N THR A 173 -4.64 9.39 -1.52
CA THR A 173 -6.07 9.42 -1.85
C THR A 173 -6.44 8.36 -2.89
N ARG A 174 -7.54 7.64 -2.65
CA ARG A 174 -8.16 6.70 -3.58
C ARG A 174 -9.46 7.27 -4.15
N THR A 175 -9.66 7.13 -5.45
CA THR A 175 -10.95 7.41 -6.08
C THR A 175 -11.95 6.29 -5.78
N LYS A 176 -13.26 6.55 -5.93
CA LYS A 176 -14.29 5.51 -5.79
C LYS A 176 -14.06 4.32 -6.73
N LYS A 177 -13.49 4.55 -7.91
CA LYS A 177 -13.14 3.51 -8.87
C LYS A 177 -12.01 2.61 -8.35
N GLU A 178 -10.98 3.20 -7.74
CA GLU A 178 -9.88 2.45 -7.11
C GLU A 178 -10.36 1.65 -5.92
N ILE A 179 -11.22 2.23 -5.05
CA ILE A 179 -11.80 1.51 -3.90
C ILE A 179 -12.61 0.27 -4.35
N ALA A 180 -13.43 0.41 -5.39
CA ALA A 180 -14.19 -0.73 -5.94
C ALA A 180 -13.25 -1.82 -6.50
N LEU A 181 -12.19 -1.41 -7.20
CA LEU A 181 -11.20 -2.33 -7.75
C LEU A 181 -10.40 -3.07 -6.68
N TYR A 182 -10.13 -2.40 -5.56
CA TYR A 182 -9.33 -2.94 -4.48
C TYR A 182 -9.93 -4.22 -3.87
N GLN A 183 -11.26 -4.37 -3.93
CA GLN A 183 -11.95 -5.58 -3.47
C GLN A 183 -11.51 -6.81 -4.26
N GLU A 184 -11.39 -6.66 -5.59
CA GLU A 184 -10.93 -7.73 -6.49
C GLU A 184 -9.44 -8.01 -6.29
N VAL A 185 -8.63 -6.95 -6.13
CA VAL A 185 -7.18 -7.07 -5.91
C VAL A 185 -6.88 -7.81 -4.61
N TYR A 186 -7.58 -7.46 -3.53
CA TYR A 186 -7.41 -8.13 -2.25
C TYR A 186 -7.88 -9.59 -2.28
N ALA A 187 -9.00 -9.89 -2.94
CA ALA A 187 -9.51 -11.26 -3.03
C ALA A 187 -8.47 -12.22 -3.63
N VAL A 188 -7.66 -11.76 -4.59
CA VAL A 188 -6.55 -12.56 -5.14
C VAL A 188 -5.54 -12.92 -4.05
N ALA A 189 -5.10 -11.96 -3.24
CA ALA A 189 -4.14 -12.21 -2.15
C ALA A 189 -4.70 -13.21 -1.13
N ALA A 190 -5.93 -12.98 -0.66
CA ALA A 190 -6.59 -13.86 0.29
C ALA A 190 -6.72 -15.30 -0.25
N SER A 191 -7.15 -15.47 -1.51
CA SER A 191 -7.29 -16.80 -2.12
C SER A 191 -5.96 -17.53 -2.31
N ILE A 192 -4.84 -16.81 -2.53
CA ILE A 192 -3.51 -17.45 -2.58
C ILE A 192 -3.19 -18.07 -1.21
N ILE A 193 -3.47 -17.36 -0.11
CA ILE A 193 -3.22 -17.90 1.24
C ILE A 193 -4.18 -19.06 1.56
N GLU A 194 -5.45 -18.95 1.19
CA GLU A 194 -6.43 -20.04 1.37
C GLU A 194 -5.99 -21.33 0.65
N ASP A 195 -5.45 -21.23 -0.56
CA ASP A 195 -4.90 -22.38 -1.29
C ASP A 195 -3.59 -22.89 -0.67
N ALA A 196 -2.73 -21.99 -0.17
CA ALA A 196 -1.50 -22.36 0.53
C ALA A 196 -1.81 -23.15 1.82
N PHE A 197 -2.84 -22.72 2.56
CA PHE A 197 -3.34 -23.35 3.78
C PHE A 197 -4.44 -24.38 3.51
N SER A 198 -4.15 -25.30 2.59
CA SER A 198 -5.02 -26.42 2.26
C SER A 198 -4.29 -27.77 2.35
N GLY A 199 -5.06 -28.85 2.52
CA GLY A 199 -4.51 -30.22 2.46
C GLY A 199 -4.01 -30.63 1.07
N GLU A 200 -4.26 -29.84 0.02
CA GLU A 200 -3.66 -30.05 -1.30
C GLU A 200 -2.19 -29.60 -1.35
N THR A 201 -1.84 -28.60 -0.55
CA THR A 201 -0.49 -27.99 -0.51
C THR A 201 0.32 -28.48 0.69
N ILE A 202 -0.34 -28.73 1.83
CA ILE A 202 0.31 -29.12 3.08
C ILE A 202 0.12 -30.61 3.34
N THR A 203 1.23 -31.33 3.52
CA THR A 203 1.24 -32.65 4.12
C THR A 203 1.97 -32.57 5.48
N PRO A 204 1.25 -32.67 6.61
CA PRO A 204 1.87 -32.68 7.94
C PRO A 204 2.96 -33.73 8.08
N GLY A 205 4.03 -33.39 8.79
CA GLY A 205 5.23 -34.22 8.93
C GLY A 205 6.16 -34.21 7.71
N LYS A 206 5.82 -33.51 6.62
CA LYS A 206 6.65 -33.41 5.42
C LYS A 206 6.86 -31.98 4.95
N THR A 207 5.78 -31.24 4.68
CA THR A 207 5.86 -29.87 4.18
C THR A 207 6.43 -28.94 5.25
N THR A 208 7.38 -28.09 4.87
CA THR A 208 7.92 -27.05 5.74
C THR A 208 7.25 -25.70 5.53
N THR A 209 7.42 -24.78 6.48
CA THR A 209 7.04 -23.38 6.29
C THR A 209 7.79 -22.73 5.11
N GLU A 210 9.06 -23.10 4.89
CA GLU A 210 9.86 -22.63 3.75
C GLU A 210 9.30 -23.13 2.41
N ASP A 211 8.90 -24.41 2.33
CA ASP A 211 8.25 -24.95 1.11
C ASP A 211 6.99 -24.16 0.74
N LEU A 212 6.20 -23.75 1.74
CA LEU A 212 5.02 -22.91 1.51
C LEU A 212 5.38 -21.50 1.05
N GLN A 213 6.40 -20.86 1.63
CA GLN A 213 6.86 -19.55 1.17
C GLN A 213 7.25 -19.59 -0.31
N TRP A 214 8.00 -20.62 -0.73
CA TRP A 214 8.38 -20.82 -2.14
C TRP A 214 7.19 -21.13 -3.03
N TRP A 215 6.26 -21.97 -2.57
CA TRP A 215 5.02 -22.25 -3.30
C TRP A 215 4.22 -20.97 -3.56
N ILE A 216 4.06 -20.11 -2.55
CA ILE A 216 3.37 -18.82 -2.68
C ILE A 216 4.11 -17.92 -3.68
N HIS A 217 5.44 -17.82 -3.58
CA HIS A 217 6.26 -17.08 -4.54
C HIS A 217 6.05 -17.54 -5.98
N GLU A 218 6.05 -18.85 -6.23
CA GLU A 218 5.82 -19.44 -7.54
C GLU A 218 4.40 -19.16 -8.05
N VAL A 219 3.39 -19.24 -7.19
CA VAL A 219 2.01 -18.90 -7.54
C VAL A 219 1.90 -17.44 -7.95
N ILE A 220 2.41 -16.50 -7.14
CA ILE A 220 2.39 -15.05 -7.47
C ILE A 220 3.05 -14.81 -8.84
N ASN A 221 4.20 -15.43 -9.09
CA ASN A 221 4.91 -15.32 -10.37
C ASN A 221 4.12 -15.93 -11.54
N ASP A 222 3.51 -17.11 -11.36
CA ASP A 222 2.69 -17.77 -12.38
C ASP A 222 1.46 -16.95 -12.78
N LEU A 223 0.90 -16.19 -11.84
CA LEU A 223 -0.17 -15.23 -12.09
C LEU A 223 0.33 -14.02 -12.91
N GLY A 224 1.64 -13.81 -12.99
CA GLY A 224 2.27 -12.65 -13.60
C GLY A 224 2.18 -11.41 -12.71
N LEU A 225 2.06 -11.62 -11.41
CA LEU A 225 2.02 -10.58 -10.39
C LEU A 225 3.41 -10.44 -9.75
N ARG A 226 3.57 -9.44 -8.89
CA ARG A 226 4.77 -9.26 -8.08
C ARG A 226 4.38 -9.30 -6.62
N ALA A 227 5.28 -9.81 -5.77
CA ALA A 227 5.21 -9.58 -4.34
C ALA A 227 6.04 -8.33 -4.03
N TRP A 228 5.49 -7.38 -3.25
CA TRP A 228 6.23 -6.16 -2.89
C TRP A 228 7.12 -6.34 -1.66
N PHE A 229 6.92 -7.42 -0.91
CA PHE A 229 7.86 -8.03 0.02
C PHE A 229 7.85 -9.56 -0.17
N SER A 230 8.80 -10.27 0.43
CA SER A 230 8.82 -11.74 0.38
C SER A 230 7.69 -12.32 1.24
N PRO A 231 6.78 -13.15 0.71
CA PRO A 231 5.83 -13.91 1.49
C PRO A 231 6.46 -14.57 2.70
N ASP A 232 5.81 -14.43 3.84
CA ASP A 232 6.24 -15.02 5.09
C ASP A 232 5.24 -16.09 5.53
N VAL A 233 5.76 -17.19 6.07
CA VAL A 233 4.97 -18.29 6.64
C VAL A 233 5.65 -18.74 7.91
N SER A 234 4.91 -18.69 8.99
CA SER A 234 5.38 -19.07 10.32
C SER A 234 4.39 -19.96 11.02
N LEU A 235 4.82 -20.57 12.13
CA LEU A 235 3.95 -21.33 13.01
C LEU A 235 4.19 -21.02 14.47
N GLN A 236 3.21 -21.35 15.29
CA GLN A 236 3.30 -21.52 16.74
C GLN A 236 2.96 -22.98 17.06
N ARG A 237 3.59 -23.54 18.10
CA ARG A 237 3.42 -24.95 18.49
C ARG A 237 3.34 -25.09 20.01
N LYS A 238 2.51 -26.04 20.48
CA LYS A 238 2.43 -26.40 21.90
C LYS A 238 3.83 -26.69 22.45
N GLY A 239 4.17 -26.05 23.57
CA GLY A 239 5.46 -26.21 24.26
C GLY A 239 6.61 -25.37 23.71
N ASP A 240 6.42 -24.59 22.64
CA ASP A 240 7.42 -23.66 22.12
C ASP A 240 7.06 -22.21 22.46
N PRO A 241 7.91 -21.45 23.18
CA PRO A 241 7.58 -20.10 23.64
C PRO A 241 7.83 -18.99 22.59
N ARG A 242 8.35 -19.33 21.40
CA ARG A 242 8.67 -18.34 20.37
C ARG A 242 7.40 -17.74 19.77
N PHE A 243 7.44 -16.43 19.49
CA PHE A 243 6.33 -15.69 18.86
C PHE A 243 5.98 -16.21 17.46
N ARG A 244 7.02 -16.41 16.63
CA ARG A 244 6.92 -16.99 15.28
C ARG A 244 8.07 -17.97 15.08
N ILE A 245 7.77 -19.11 14.48
CA ILE A 245 8.73 -20.17 14.17
C ILE A 245 8.76 -20.33 12.65
N PHE A 246 9.97 -20.22 12.08
CA PHE A 246 10.23 -20.34 10.65
C PHE A 246 11.11 -21.57 10.37
N ASP A 247 11.22 -21.93 9.10
CA ASP A 247 12.03 -23.04 8.59
C ASP A 247 11.81 -24.36 9.36
N GLN A 248 10.54 -24.70 9.63
CA GLN A 248 10.18 -25.92 10.34
C GLN A 248 9.22 -26.78 9.54
N VAL A 249 9.33 -28.10 9.74
CA VAL A 249 8.33 -29.07 9.27
C VAL A 249 7.02 -28.81 10.02
N ILE A 250 5.95 -28.60 9.27
CA ILE A 250 4.58 -28.41 9.77
C ILE A 250 4.09 -29.74 10.35
N GLN A 251 3.50 -29.70 11.54
CA GLN A 251 2.98 -30.85 12.25
C GLN A 251 1.50 -30.66 12.56
N GLU A 252 0.82 -31.77 12.81
CA GLU A 252 -0.53 -31.75 13.37
C GLU A 252 -0.56 -30.98 14.70
N GLY A 253 -1.58 -30.15 14.87
CA GLY A 253 -1.75 -29.29 16.03
C GLY A 253 -1.02 -27.95 15.99
N ASP A 254 -0.28 -27.65 14.90
CA ASP A 254 0.34 -26.34 14.70
C ASP A 254 -0.70 -25.27 14.36
N LEU A 255 -0.43 -24.05 14.85
CA LEU A 255 -1.14 -22.84 14.46
C LEU A 255 -0.25 -22.06 13.48
N LEU A 256 -0.65 -22.04 12.21
CA LEU A 256 0.09 -21.37 11.13
C LEU A 256 -0.35 -19.91 11.01
N HIS A 257 0.58 -19.09 10.52
CA HIS A 257 0.37 -17.70 10.13
C HIS A 257 1.09 -17.46 8.81
N CYS A 258 0.43 -16.76 7.88
CA CYS A 258 1.02 -16.35 6.61
C CYS A 258 0.77 -14.87 6.41
N ASP A 259 1.74 -14.21 5.80
CA ASP A 259 1.74 -12.80 5.48
C ASP A 259 2.22 -12.58 4.04
N ILE A 260 1.38 -12.00 3.17
CA ILE A 260 1.73 -11.74 1.78
C ILE A 260 1.22 -10.37 1.31
N GLY A 261 2.01 -9.76 0.44
CA GLY A 261 1.62 -8.53 -0.25
C GLY A 261 1.89 -8.59 -1.75
N ILE A 262 0.83 -8.54 -2.54
CA ILE A 262 0.90 -8.56 -4.01
C ILE A 262 0.73 -7.17 -4.62
N GLU A 263 1.31 -6.95 -5.79
CA GLU A 263 1.02 -5.82 -6.67
C GLU A 263 0.12 -6.30 -7.82
N TYR A 264 -1.11 -5.79 -7.88
CA TYR A 264 -2.03 -6.04 -8.98
C TYR A 264 -2.83 -4.77 -9.34
N LEU A 265 -2.91 -4.46 -10.64
CA LEU A 265 -3.56 -3.25 -11.15
C LEU A 265 -3.05 -1.95 -10.48
N THR A 266 -1.73 -1.88 -10.23
CA THR A 266 -1.01 -0.79 -9.54
C THR A 266 -1.32 -0.63 -8.05
N LEU A 267 -2.09 -1.54 -7.45
CA LEU A 267 -2.40 -1.53 -6.04
C LEU A 267 -1.64 -2.66 -5.32
N CYS A 268 -1.08 -2.34 -4.17
CA CYS A 268 -0.48 -3.27 -3.23
C CYS A 268 -1.55 -3.81 -2.27
N THR A 269 -1.48 -5.07 -1.88
CA THR A 269 -2.22 -5.60 -0.71
C THR A 269 -1.26 -5.85 0.43
N ASP A 270 -1.78 -5.91 1.65
CA ASP A 270 -1.10 -6.52 2.79
C ASP A 270 -2.13 -7.41 3.47
N THR A 271 -1.78 -8.68 3.67
CA THR A 271 -2.77 -9.71 3.97
C THR A 271 -2.15 -10.82 4.80
N GLN A 272 -2.66 -10.95 6.02
CA GLN A 272 -2.35 -12.05 6.91
C GLN A 272 -3.53 -12.99 7.08
N ARG A 273 -3.26 -14.29 7.16
CA ARG A 273 -4.25 -15.29 7.59
C ARG A 273 -3.63 -16.25 8.58
N MET A 274 -4.49 -16.84 9.42
CA MET A 274 -4.11 -17.91 10.33
C MET A 274 -4.84 -19.21 10.00
N ALA A 275 -4.15 -20.34 10.21
CA ALA A 275 -4.72 -21.67 10.00
C ALA A 275 -4.35 -22.62 11.16
N TYR A 276 -5.17 -23.63 11.38
CA TYR A 276 -4.89 -24.72 12.31
C TYR A 276 -4.75 -26.03 11.55
N VAL A 277 -3.71 -26.80 11.87
CA VAL A 277 -3.52 -28.16 11.35
C VAL A 277 -4.21 -29.13 12.29
N LEU A 278 -5.26 -29.79 11.83
CA LEU A 278 -6.00 -30.75 12.65
C LEU A 278 -5.12 -31.95 13.00
N LYS A 279 -5.29 -32.48 14.21
CA LYS A 279 -4.72 -33.79 14.58
C LYS A 279 -5.59 -34.93 14.10
N ASP A 280 -5.01 -36.12 14.03
CA ASP A 280 -5.77 -37.34 13.76
C ASP A 280 -6.99 -37.46 14.69
N GLY A 281 -8.16 -37.60 14.09
CA GLY A 281 -9.46 -37.65 14.77
C GLY A 281 -10.07 -36.30 15.19
N GLU A 282 -9.37 -35.18 15.07
CA GLU A 282 -9.96 -33.85 15.26
C GLU A 282 -10.79 -33.44 14.03
N THR A 283 -11.90 -32.74 14.26
CA THR A 283 -12.77 -32.20 13.19
C THR A 283 -12.98 -30.70 13.29
N GLU A 284 -12.59 -30.11 14.43
CA GLU A 284 -12.79 -28.71 14.79
C GLU A 284 -11.53 -28.20 15.50
N VAL A 285 -11.30 -26.88 15.43
CA VAL A 285 -10.20 -26.23 16.17
C VAL A 285 -10.48 -26.33 17.69
N PRO A 286 -9.45 -26.57 18.53
CA PRO A 286 -9.58 -26.47 19.97
C PRO A 286 -10.25 -25.16 20.42
N LYS A 287 -11.23 -25.27 21.32
CA LYS A 287 -12.09 -24.16 21.76
C LYS A 287 -11.29 -22.92 22.19
N ASP A 288 -10.23 -23.09 22.97
CA ASP A 288 -9.44 -21.96 23.50
C ASP A 288 -8.73 -21.17 22.38
N LEU A 289 -8.34 -21.83 21.29
CA LEU A 289 -7.76 -21.19 20.11
C LEU A 289 -8.84 -20.41 19.33
N VAL A 290 -10.06 -20.96 19.23
CA VAL A 290 -11.20 -20.23 18.66
C VAL A 290 -11.50 -18.98 19.48
N GLU A 291 -11.55 -19.09 20.80
CA GLU A 291 -11.80 -17.94 21.68
C GLU A 291 -10.72 -16.85 21.55
N GLY A 292 -9.44 -17.22 21.45
CA GLY A 292 -8.36 -16.26 21.22
C GLY A 292 -8.44 -15.57 19.84
N PHE A 293 -8.87 -16.30 18.81
CA PHE A 293 -9.11 -15.73 17.49
C PHE A 293 -10.30 -14.75 17.48
N GLU A 294 -11.39 -15.07 18.18
CA GLU A 294 -12.53 -14.16 18.37
C GLU A 294 -12.14 -12.88 19.13
N GLU A 295 -11.27 -12.99 20.14
CA GLU A 295 -10.73 -11.82 20.86
C GLU A 295 -9.87 -10.92 19.95
N ALA A 296 -9.11 -11.50 19.01
CA ALA A 296 -8.35 -10.73 18.03
C ALA A 296 -9.27 -9.99 17.04
N LYS A 297 -10.34 -10.62 16.57
CA LYS A 297 -11.36 -9.96 15.74
C LYS A 297 -12.09 -8.85 16.50
N ALA A 298 -12.41 -9.06 17.78
CA ALA A 298 -12.98 -8.02 18.62
C ALA A 298 -12.02 -6.82 18.76
N PHE A 299 -10.71 -7.06 18.78
CA PHE A 299 -9.73 -5.98 18.75
C PHE A 299 -9.74 -5.22 17.40
N GLN A 300 -9.89 -5.90 16.26
CA GLN A 300 -10.11 -5.22 14.98
C GLN A 300 -11.34 -4.31 15.00
N ASP A 301 -12.45 -4.75 15.62
CA ASP A 301 -13.67 -3.95 15.75
C ASP A 301 -13.48 -2.71 16.64
N ILE A 302 -12.71 -2.85 17.73
CA ILE A 302 -12.32 -1.70 18.58
C ILE A 302 -11.54 -0.69 17.75
N VAL A 303 -10.50 -1.12 17.03
CA VAL A 303 -9.65 -0.23 16.24
C VAL A 303 -10.47 0.45 15.15
N ALA A 304 -11.28 -0.30 14.40
CA ALA A 304 -12.14 0.24 13.35
C ALA A 304 -13.11 1.31 13.88
N GLY A 305 -13.62 1.16 15.11
CA GLY A 305 -14.46 2.15 15.78
C GLY A 305 -13.75 3.45 16.17
N GLU A 306 -12.43 3.40 16.32
CA GLU A 306 -11.60 4.56 16.66
C GLU A 306 -11.17 5.38 15.43
N PHE A 307 -11.26 4.81 14.21
CA PHE A 307 -11.04 5.55 12.97
C PHE A 307 -12.15 6.58 12.74
N LYS A 308 -11.81 7.86 12.92
CA LYS A 308 -12.68 9.02 12.70
C LYS A 308 -11.88 10.12 12.02
N GLU A 309 -12.47 10.74 11.01
CA GLU A 309 -11.81 11.74 10.18
C GLU A 309 -11.22 12.87 11.04
N GLY A 310 -9.99 13.27 10.72
CA GLY A 310 -9.29 14.34 11.41
C GLY A 310 -8.52 13.90 12.67
N ARG A 311 -8.77 12.72 13.23
CA ARG A 311 -7.94 12.18 14.32
C ARG A 311 -6.52 11.91 13.86
N ARG A 312 -5.56 12.04 14.77
CA ARG A 312 -4.17 11.65 14.52
C ARG A 312 -3.98 10.17 14.76
N GLY A 313 -2.98 9.60 14.09
CA GLY A 313 -2.59 8.20 14.27
C GLY A 313 -2.33 7.81 15.73
N ASN A 314 -1.58 8.65 16.46
CA ASN A 314 -1.28 8.43 17.88
C ASN A 314 -2.54 8.52 18.77
N GLU A 315 -3.51 9.35 18.41
CA GLU A 315 -4.80 9.43 19.13
C GLU A 315 -5.64 8.16 18.92
N ILE A 316 -5.58 7.56 17.72
CA ILE A 316 -6.26 6.29 17.40
C ILE A 316 -5.56 5.14 18.14
N LEU A 317 -4.21 5.12 18.14
CA LEU A 317 -3.39 4.12 18.81
C LEU A 317 -3.70 4.06 20.31
N GLU A 318 -3.55 5.20 20.98
CA GLU A 318 -3.72 5.31 22.43
C GLU A 318 -5.11 4.82 22.85
N SER A 319 -6.15 5.35 22.18
CA SER A 319 -7.53 5.05 22.52
C SER A 319 -7.90 3.59 22.25
N SER A 320 -7.46 3.03 21.12
CA SER A 320 -7.68 1.61 20.79
C SER A 320 -7.03 0.68 21.82
N LEU A 321 -5.76 0.93 22.18
CA LEU A 321 -5.04 0.11 23.15
C LEU A 321 -5.65 0.22 24.55
N GLN A 322 -6.08 1.41 24.96
CA GLN A 322 -6.77 1.61 26.25
C GLN A 322 -8.10 0.84 26.31
N LEU A 323 -8.92 0.92 25.26
CA LEU A 323 -10.19 0.20 25.18
C LEU A 323 -9.99 -1.31 25.20
N ALA A 324 -9.04 -1.84 24.43
CA ALA A 324 -8.73 -3.26 24.40
C ALA A 324 -8.20 -3.78 25.74
N LYS A 325 -7.26 -3.07 26.37
CA LYS A 325 -6.74 -3.42 27.71
C LYS A 325 -7.84 -3.40 28.77
N LYS A 326 -8.81 -2.47 28.69
CA LYS A 326 -9.97 -2.41 29.58
C LYS A 326 -10.89 -3.63 29.43
N GLN A 327 -10.93 -4.24 28.25
CA GLN A 327 -11.64 -5.50 28.00
C GLN A 327 -10.83 -6.75 28.39
N GLY A 328 -9.64 -6.58 28.99
CA GLY A 328 -8.79 -7.69 29.42
C GLY A 328 -7.88 -8.25 28.32
N LEU A 329 -7.86 -7.62 27.13
CA LEU A 329 -7.00 -8.06 26.04
C LEU A 329 -5.54 -7.66 26.27
N HIS A 330 -4.64 -8.38 25.61
CA HIS A 330 -3.23 -8.02 25.54
C HIS A 330 -2.81 -7.63 24.10
N PRO A 331 -3.18 -6.42 23.66
CA PRO A 331 -3.07 -6.00 22.26
C PRO A 331 -1.68 -5.50 21.86
N ARG A 332 -1.39 -5.62 20.57
CA ARG A 332 -0.43 -4.82 19.80
C ARG A 332 -1.08 -4.38 18.49
N LEU A 333 -0.89 -3.11 18.14
CA LEU A 333 -1.51 -2.48 16.98
C LEU A 333 -0.47 -1.85 16.06
N TYR A 334 -0.56 -2.17 14.79
CA TYR A 334 0.12 -1.48 13.72
C TYR A 334 -0.85 -1.27 12.55
N SER A 335 -0.98 -0.05 12.05
CA SER A 335 -1.70 0.15 10.81
C SER A 335 -1.01 1.21 10.01
N HIS A 336 -0.79 0.94 8.73
CA HIS A 336 -0.13 1.86 7.84
C HIS A 336 -0.95 2.06 6.56
N PRO A 337 -0.78 3.21 5.90
CA PRO A 337 -1.39 3.45 4.61
C PRO A 337 -0.92 2.40 3.60
N ILE A 338 -1.82 2.03 2.71
CA ILE A 338 -1.53 1.14 1.58
C ILE A 338 -2.19 1.67 0.31
N GLY A 339 -1.59 1.40 -0.85
CA GLY A 339 -2.11 1.86 -2.11
C GLY A 339 -1.19 1.54 -3.26
N LEU A 340 -0.56 2.56 -3.84
CA LEU A 340 0.41 2.37 -4.95
C LEU A 340 1.75 1.80 -4.47
N TYR A 341 1.95 1.79 -3.15
CA TYR A 341 3.06 1.19 -2.43
C TYR A 341 2.48 0.38 -1.27
N GLY A 342 3.19 -0.67 -0.84
CA GLY A 342 2.84 -1.48 0.33
C GLY A 342 2.85 -0.65 1.61
N HIS A 343 4.03 -0.17 1.98
CA HIS A 343 4.18 0.91 2.96
C HIS A 343 3.96 2.28 2.27
N ALA A 344 2.71 2.64 2.01
CA ALA A 344 2.37 3.93 1.41
C ALA A 344 2.51 5.08 2.41
N ILE A 345 2.58 6.30 1.87
CA ILE A 345 2.68 7.52 2.68
C ILE A 345 1.32 7.96 3.23
N GLY A 346 1.31 8.42 4.49
CA GLY A 346 0.10 8.89 5.16
C GLY A 346 0.20 8.66 6.67
N MET A 347 -0.96 8.59 7.33
CA MET A 347 -1.05 8.38 8.78
C MET A 347 -0.78 6.93 9.19
N ASN A 348 0.14 6.71 10.13
CA ASN A 348 0.33 5.41 10.77
C ASN A 348 -0.39 5.35 12.13
N VAL A 349 -0.79 4.17 12.57
CA VAL A 349 -1.31 3.88 13.91
C VAL A 349 -0.39 2.84 14.56
N GLY A 350 0.51 3.26 15.44
CA GLY A 350 1.51 2.37 16.05
C GLY A 350 2.57 1.87 15.06
N LEU A 351 3.49 1.05 15.59
CA LEU A 351 4.45 0.21 14.87
C LEU A 351 4.62 -1.08 15.66
N PHE A 352 5.10 -2.15 15.05
CA PHE A 352 5.31 -3.43 15.76
C PHE A 352 6.14 -3.28 17.06
N GLU A 353 7.15 -2.41 17.05
CA GLU A 353 8.04 -2.10 18.18
C GLU A 353 7.60 -0.90 19.02
N GLU A 354 6.72 -0.04 18.52
CA GLU A 354 6.33 1.23 19.16
C GLU A 354 4.81 1.32 19.36
N GLN A 355 4.38 1.21 20.62
CA GLN A 355 2.98 1.09 21.02
C GLN A 355 2.50 2.27 21.87
N GLU A 356 3.31 3.32 22.02
CA GLU A 356 2.98 4.51 22.79
C GLU A 356 2.87 5.74 21.90
N PHE A 357 3.88 6.02 21.08
CA PHE A 357 3.90 7.22 20.26
C PHE A 357 4.79 7.07 19.01
N VAL A 358 4.21 7.29 17.83
CA VAL A 358 4.93 7.30 16.56
C VAL A 358 5.16 8.74 16.11
N LYS A 359 6.42 9.16 16.06
CA LYS A 359 6.82 10.48 15.55
C LYS A 359 6.53 10.56 14.04
N THR A 360 6.22 11.77 13.54
CA THR A 360 5.90 12.08 12.14
C THR A 360 4.64 11.38 11.63
N SER A 361 4.71 10.11 11.22
CA SER A 361 3.58 9.42 10.58
C SER A 361 2.39 9.22 11.51
N GLY A 362 2.64 9.00 12.81
CA GLY A 362 1.58 8.95 13.83
C GLY A 362 0.93 10.32 14.14
N GLU A 363 1.54 11.42 13.72
CA GLU A 363 1.03 12.77 13.94
C GLU A 363 0.16 13.25 12.78
N HIS A 364 0.19 12.58 11.63
CA HIS A 364 -0.69 12.89 10.51
C HIS A 364 -2.15 12.61 10.87
N ARG A 365 -3.06 13.34 10.21
CA ARG A 365 -4.50 13.21 10.43
C ARG A 365 -5.08 12.21 9.44
N LEU A 366 -5.97 11.34 9.92
CA LEU A 366 -6.83 10.50 9.10
C LEU A 366 -7.67 11.37 8.17
N ARG A 367 -7.69 11.01 6.89
CA ARG A 367 -8.44 11.67 5.83
C ARG A 367 -9.37 10.66 5.18
N ASP A 368 -10.53 11.10 4.71
CA ASP A 368 -11.43 10.25 3.95
C ASP A 368 -10.80 9.80 2.62
N ALA A 369 -11.30 8.67 2.10
CA ALA A 369 -10.87 8.05 0.86
C ALA A 369 -9.39 7.61 0.86
N THR A 370 -8.97 6.96 1.94
CA THR A 370 -7.64 6.34 2.09
C THR A 370 -7.77 4.86 2.40
N CYS A 371 -6.73 4.08 2.13
CA CYS A 371 -6.68 2.66 2.46
C CYS A 371 -5.57 2.36 3.45
N TYR A 372 -5.78 1.32 4.26
CA TYR A 372 -4.85 0.89 5.29
C TYR A 372 -4.69 -0.61 5.30
N ALA A 373 -3.47 -1.08 5.54
CA ALA A 373 -3.24 -2.39 6.13
C ALA A 373 -3.54 -2.28 7.62
N LEU A 374 -4.57 -2.98 8.10
CA LEU A 374 -4.94 -3.02 9.51
C LEU A 374 -4.31 -4.27 10.15
N GLU A 375 -3.09 -4.13 10.67
CA GLU A 375 -2.27 -5.21 11.21
C GLU A 375 -2.28 -5.22 12.74
N LEU A 376 -2.76 -6.30 13.35
CA LEU A 376 -2.78 -6.36 14.81
C LEU A 376 -2.63 -7.77 15.33
N ASN A 377 -2.28 -7.85 16.61
CA ASN A 377 -2.38 -9.09 17.34
C ASN A 377 -2.85 -8.88 18.78
N ILE A 378 -3.40 -9.93 19.34
CA ILE A 378 -3.50 -10.11 20.79
C ILE A 378 -2.72 -11.35 21.17
N TRP A 379 -2.27 -11.42 22.42
CA TRP A 379 -1.81 -12.69 22.98
C TRP A 379 -2.74 -13.17 24.09
N LYS A 380 -2.94 -14.49 24.15
CA LYS A 380 -3.73 -15.19 25.17
C LYS A 380 -3.01 -16.46 25.61
N SER A 381 -3.12 -16.80 26.88
CA SER A 381 -2.71 -18.14 27.36
C SER A 381 -3.84 -19.11 27.03
N VAL A 382 -3.52 -20.24 26.40
CA VAL A 382 -4.53 -21.26 26.04
C VAL A 382 -4.27 -22.56 26.81
N ASP A 383 -5.31 -23.09 27.45
CA ASP A 383 -5.18 -24.22 28.38
C ASP A 383 -4.80 -25.50 27.63
N CYS A 384 -5.31 -25.68 26.41
CA CYS A 384 -4.96 -26.81 25.55
C CYS A 384 -3.45 -26.95 25.27
N TRP A 385 -2.67 -25.88 25.40
CA TRP A 385 -1.22 -25.88 25.20
C TRP A 385 -0.39 -25.89 26.49
N GLU A 386 -1.04 -25.96 27.66
CA GLU A 386 -0.37 -25.99 28.97
C GLU A 386 0.63 -24.81 29.16
N GLY A 387 0.29 -23.64 28.58
CA GLY A 387 0.99 -22.35 28.73
C GLY A 387 2.32 -22.23 27.96
N PRO A 388 2.30 -21.61 26.78
CA PRO A 388 2.88 -20.26 26.61
C PRO A 388 1.85 -19.23 26.09
N LYS A 389 2.31 -18.01 25.78
CA LYS A 389 1.49 -17.01 25.08
C LYS A 389 1.25 -17.47 23.63
N VAL A 390 0.00 -17.62 23.23
CA VAL A 390 -0.38 -17.80 21.83
C VAL A 390 -0.82 -16.45 21.28
N TYR A 391 -0.26 -16.08 20.13
CA TYR A 391 -0.54 -14.83 19.46
C TYR A 391 -1.49 -15.06 18.30
N PHE A 392 -2.53 -14.23 18.23
CA PHE A 392 -3.52 -14.26 17.17
C PHE A 392 -3.29 -13.02 16.31
N MET A 393 -2.66 -13.21 15.16
CA MET A 393 -2.20 -12.17 14.24
C MET A 393 -3.20 -12.06 13.08
N LEU A 394 -3.68 -10.86 12.84
CA LEU A 394 -4.67 -10.57 11.80
C LEU A 394 -4.27 -9.32 11.04
N GLU A 395 -4.42 -9.39 9.73
CA GLU A 395 -4.26 -8.23 8.87
C GLU A 395 -5.28 -8.24 7.73
N GLU A 396 -5.86 -7.07 7.50
CA GLU A 396 -6.79 -6.86 6.40
C GLU A 396 -6.49 -5.55 5.68
N THR A 397 -6.59 -5.55 4.35
CA THR A 397 -6.64 -4.29 3.59
C THR A 397 -8.03 -3.67 3.74
N THR A 398 -8.08 -2.47 4.30
CA THR A 398 -9.29 -1.72 4.63
C THR A 398 -9.31 -0.38 3.91
N ALA A 399 -10.51 0.20 3.77
CA ALA A 399 -10.71 1.54 3.25
C ALA A 399 -11.45 2.41 4.25
N PHE A 400 -10.90 3.58 4.54
CA PHE A 400 -11.60 4.61 5.30
C PHE A 400 -12.40 5.49 4.33
N ILE A 401 -13.71 5.26 4.29
CA ILE A 401 -14.65 5.95 3.39
C ILE A 401 -15.96 6.31 4.10
N ASP A 402 -16.46 7.52 3.83
CA ASP A 402 -17.65 8.09 4.47
C ASP A 402 -17.51 8.10 6.02
N ASN A 403 -16.32 8.47 6.51
CA ASN A 403 -15.98 8.51 7.93
C ASN A 403 -16.14 7.15 8.65
N ARG A 404 -15.88 6.05 7.94
CA ARG A 404 -15.91 4.68 8.48
C ARG A 404 -14.80 3.85 7.87
N LEU A 405 -14.10 3.08 8.71
CA LEU A 405 -13.21 2.03 8.24
C LEU A 405 -14.04 0.84 7.75
N ARG A 406 -13.81 0.40 6.52
CA ARG A 406 -14.51 -0.71 5.89
C ARG A 406 -13.52 -1.76 5.43
N TYR A 407 -13.83 -3.02 5.70
CA TYR A 407 -13.13 -4.15 5.10
C TYR A 407 -13.54 -4.26 3.62
N LEU A 408 -12.55 -4.34 2.72
CA LEU A 408 -12.77 -4.22 1.28
C LEU A 408 -13.37 -5.51 0.66
N PRO A 409 -13.01 -6.70 1.16
CA PRO A 409 -13.87 -7.87 1.21
C PRO A 409 -14.13 -8.28 2.67
N LYS A 410 -14.76 -9.44 2.91
CA LYS A 410 -14.92 -9.95 4.28
C LYS A 410 -13.54 -10.25 4.87
N ARG A 411 -13.32 -9.82 6.12
CA ARG A 411 -12.17 -10.23 6.93
C ARG A 411 -12.15 -11.74 7.13
N GLN A 412 -11.05 -12.30 7.62
CA GLN A 412 -11.02 -13.68 8.10
C GLN A 412 -12.00 -13.84 9.27
N GLU A 413 -13.03 -14.69 9.10
CA GLU A 413 -14.05 -14.92 10.14
C GLU A 413 -13.74 -16.14 11.00
N GLU A 414 -13.00 -17.12 10.49
CA GLU A 414 -12.65 -18.35 11.21
C GLU A 414 -11.20 -18.73 10.88
N LEU A 415 -10.55 -19.45 11.80
CA LEU A 415 -9.26 -20.09 11.51
C LEU A 415 -9.43 -21.06 10.34
N LEU A 416 -8.55 -20.97 9.34
CA LEU A 416 -8.55 -21.92 8.23
C LEU A 416 -8.19 -23.32 8.76
N LEU A 417 -8.80 -24.36 8.21
CA LEU A 417 -8.57 -25.75 8.63
C LEU A 417 -7.76 -26.51 7.59
N ILE A 418 -6.63 -27.07 8.03
CA ILE A 418 -5.82 -27.99 7.23
C ILE A 418 -6.14 -29.41 7.74
N LYS A 419 -6.64 -30.25 6.83
CA LYS A 419 -7.12 -31.62 7.08
C LYS A 419 -6.12 -32.66 6.60
#